data_AF-V5GRI0-F1
#
_entry.id   AF-V5GRI0-F1
#
_cell.length_a   1.000
_cell.length_b   1.000
_cell.length_c   1.000
_cell.angle_alpha   90.00
_cell.angle_beta   90.00
_cell.angle_gamma   90.00
#
_symmetry.space_group_name_H-M   'P 1'
#
loop_
_entity.id
_entity.type
_entity.pdbx_description
1 polymer ?
#
loop_
_entity_poly.entity_id
_entity_poly.type
_entity_poly.pdbx_seq_one_letter_code
_entity_poly.pdbx_strand_id
1 'polypeptide(L)'
;MAAKDDSLNHLGERLDLMNQLVSLSNLTVDDHYMLQECHQRLRNVDKLQAELHSLIGVYEEQRREMSALPPKIEQLQSLASYVNVALAKAVEAKKSRAPLPTPKPGQAVPFAEAANTGIAYITKEEFEHVPKYMKGRQTVDVLNRCVDVFNKAVAAKYELLARPKAQLREAQWAKVNAFRSQESNETKGVKFVVEGDIRSKGGLLDTAKAVNSFVVIMRHCGRLREIRGQGFVRFAVM
;
A
#
# COMPACT_ATOMS: atom_id res chain seq x y z
N MET A 1 73.48 21.27 13.86
CA MET A 1 72.36 21.68 14.73
C MET A 1 71.15 20.77 14.58
N ALA A 2 70.76 20.38 13.35
CA ALA A 2 69.62 19.48 13.11
C ALA A 2 69.61 18.15 13.91
N ALA A 3 70.73 17.41 13.98
CA ALA A 3 70.78 16.12 14.68
C ALA A 3 70.54 16.18 16.22
N LYS A 4 70.78 17.35 16.84
CA LYS A 4 70.51 17.55 18.28
C LYS A 4 69.05 17.86 18.55
N ASP A 5 68.38 18.58 17.65
CA ASP A 5 66.93 18.84 17.72
C ASP A 5 66.13 17.55 17.54
N ASP A 6 66.49 16.70 16.58
CA ASP A 6 65.82 15.41 16.37
C ASP A 6 65.95 14.48 17.60
N SER A 7 67.10 14.52 18.27
CA SER A 7 67.33 13.73 19.49
C SER A 7 66.52 14.25 20.69
N LEU A 8 66.35 15.57 20.79
CA LEU A 8 65.53 16.21 21.83
C LEU A 8 64.03 15.98 21.59
N ASN A 9 63.59 16.03 20.34
CA ASN A 9 62.22 15.71 19.95
C ASN A 9 61.90 14.25 20.25
N HIS A 10 62.79 13.32 19.89
CA HIS A 10 62.61 11.90 20.19
C HIS A 10 62.61 11.61 21.71
N LEU A 11 63.37 12.38 22.50
CA LEU A 11 63.33 12.26 23.97
C LEU A 11 62.02 12.81 24.54
N GLY A 12 61.52 13.93 24.00
CA GLY A 12 60.22 14.50 24.33
C GLY A 12 59.08 13.53 24.04
N GLU A 13 59.05 12.94 22.83
CA GLU A 13 58.06 11.92 22.46
C GLU A 13 58.09 10.71 23.39
N ARG A 14 59.27 10.25 23.80
CA ARG A 14 59.41 9.15 24.77
C ARG A 14 58.91 9.54 26.16
N LEU A 15 59.15 10.77 26.59
CA LEU A 15 58.67 11.27 27.88
C LEU A 15 57.15 11.38 27.90
N ASP A 16 56.55 11.85 26.79
CA ASP A 16 55.10 11.90 26.61
C ASP A 16 54.48 10.50 26.61
N LEU A 17 55.10 9.54 25.92
CA LEU A 17 54.67 8.14 25.96
C LEU A 17 54.75 7.55 27.37
N MET A 18 55.81 7.86 28.12
CA MET A 18 55.92 7.43 29.53
C MET A 18 54.82 8.06 30.40
N ASN A 19 54.54 9.34 30.23
CA ASN A 19 53.46 10.01 30.95
C ASN A 19 52.08 9.43 30.62
N GLN A 20 51.84 9.08 29.35
CA GLN A 20 50.62 8.40 28.93
C GLN A 20 50.49 7.00 29.54
N LEU A 21 51.58 6.21 29.57
CA LEU A 21 51.59 4.89 30.19
C LEU A 21 51.32 4.93 31.69
N VAL A 22 51.91 5.91 32.39
CA VAL A 22 51.64 6.12 33.82
C VAL A 22 50.18 6.50 34.06
N SER A 23 49.64 7.41 33.24
CA SER A 23 48.23 7.79 33.29
C SER A 23 47.30 6.59 33.08
N LEU A 24 47.59 5.74 32.10
CA LEU A 24 46.85 4.50 31.85
C LEU A 24 46.95 3.49 33.00
N SER A 25 48.12 3.39 33.64
CA SER A 25 48.33 2.48 34.78
C SER A 25 47.59 2.92 36.05
N ASN A 26 47.25 4.20 36.16
CA ASN A 26 46.55 4.79 37.30
C ASN A 26 45.03 4.82 37.13
N LEU A 27 44.50 4.27 36.03
CA LEU A 27 43.05 4.21 35.81
C LEU A 27 42.37 3.40 36.90
N THR A 28 41.38 4.00 37.54
CA THR A 28 40.57 3.36 38.58
C THR A 28 39.50 2.46 37.97
N VAL A 29 38.84 1.66 38.82
CA VAL A 29 37.69 0.84 38.39
C VAL A 29 36.55 1.71 37.86
N ASP A 30 36.33 2.89 38.46
CA ASP A 30 35.33 3.85 38.01
C ASP A 30 35.67 4.43 36.63
N ASP A 31 36.96 4.72 36.37
CA ASP A 31 37.40 5.19 35.05
C ASP A 31 37.16 4.14 33.96
N HIS A 32 37.38 2.86 34.26
CA HIS A 32 37.10 1.76 33.34
C HIS A 32 35.59 1.65 33.04
N TYR A 33 34.74 1.81 34.05
CA TYR A 33 33.28 1.82 33.87
C TYR A 33 32.84 2.99 32.98
N MET A 34 33.34 4.20 33.25
CA MET A 34 33.04 5.38 32.44
C MET A 34 33.53 5.25 31.00
N LEU A 35 34.71 4.67 30.79
CA LEU A 35 35.24 4.40 29.45
C LEU A 35 34.38 3.37 28.70
N GLN A 36 33.93 2.31 29.38
CA GLN A 36 33.02 1.31 28.82
C GLN A 36 31.67 1.93 28.44
N GLU A 37 31.13 2.82 29.28
CA GLU A 37 29.90 3.53 29.00
C GLU A 37 30.06 4.48 27.80
N CYS A 38 31.15 5.25 27.74
CA CYS A 38 31.49 6.07 26.57
C CYS A 38 31.60 5.24 25.29
N HIS A 39 32.29 4.09 25.34
CA HIS A 39 32.36 3.17 24.19
C HIS A 39 30.98 2.66 23.77
N GLN A 40 30.11 2.32 24.72
CA GLN A 40 28.76 1.88 24.40
C GLN A 40 27.93 3.00 23.74
N ARG A 41 28.07 4.24 24.24
CA ARG A 41 27.40 5.42 23.67
C ARG A 41 27.92 5.72 22.26
N LEU A 42 29.22 5.66 22.01
CA LEU A 42 29.81 5.82 20.68
C LEU A 42 29.27 4.78 19.69
N ARG A 43 29.25 3.49 20.09
CA ARG A 43 28.64 2.43 19.25
C ARG A 43 27.17 2.68 18.93
N ASN A 44 26.43 3.28 19.86
CA ASN A 44 25.02 3.61 19.62
C ASN A 44 24.88 4.79 18.64
N VAL A 45 25.76 5.80 18.74
CA VAL A 45 25.80 6.92 17.79
C VAL A 45 26.13 6.43 16.38
N ASP A 46 27.12 5.54 16.23
CA ASP A 46 27.48 4.96 14.92
C ASP A 46 26.29 4.22 14.28
N LYS A 47 25.53 3.46 15.09
CA LYS A 47 24.31 2.78 14.64
C LYS A 47 23.24 3.75 14.18
N LEU A 48 22.95 4.79 14.98
CA LEU A 48 21.96 5.81 14.65
C LEU A 48 22.36 6.58 13.38
N GLN A 49 23.65 6.84 13.19
CA GLN A 49 24.16 7.47 11.98
C GLN A 49 23.94 6.59 10.74
N ALA A 50 24.17 5.28 10.85
CA ALA A 50 23.89 4.33 9.77
C ALA A 50 22.39 4.27 9.42
N GLU A 51 21.52 4.25 10.43
CA GLU A 51 20.06 4.29 10.24
C GLU A 51 19.62 5.59 9.55
N LEU A 52 20.16 6.74 9.97
CA LEU A 52 19.88 8.03 9.36
C LEU A 52 20.30 8.06 7.88
N HIS A 53 21.49 7.56 7.55
CA HIS A 53 21.94 7.45 6.15
C HIS A 53 21.02 6.55 5.32
N SER A 54 20.56 5.43 5.87
CA SER A 54 19.59 4.57 5.19
C SER A 54 18.28 5.29 4.94
N LEU A 55 17.78 6.05 5.90
CA LEU A 55 16.51 6.78 5.78
C LEU A 55 16.60 7.90 4.74
N ILE A 56 17.74 8.62 4.71
CA ILE A 56 18.02 9.63 3.67
C ILE A 56 17.97 8.99 2.29
N GLY A 57 18.63 7.82 2.11
CA GLY A 57 18.60 7.10 0.83
C GLY A 57 17.19 6.73 0.37
N VAL A 58 16.34 6.25 1.30
CA VAL A 58 14.92 5.96 1.00
C VAL A 58 14.16 7.22 0.61
N TYR A 59 14.38 8.33 1.33
CA TYR A 59 13.71 9.59 1.04
C TYR A 59 14.12 10.18 -0.32
N GLU A 60 15.39 10.09 -0.67
CA GLU A 60 15.89 10.51 -1.98
C GLU A 60 15.29 9.69 -3.12
N GLU A 61 15.18 8.37 -2.94
CA GLU A 61 14.55 7.50 -3.94
C GLU A 61 13.07 7.82 -4.11
N GLN A 62 12.33 7.98 -3.00
CA GLN A 62 10.93 8.43 -3.04
C GLN A 62 10.79 9.80 -3.74
N ARG A 63 11.72 10.72 -3.48
CA ARG A 63 11.74 12.03 -4.14
C ARG A 63 11.99 11.91 -5.64
N ARG A 64 12.85 11.00 -6.09
CA ARG A 64 13.06 10.71 -7.53
C ARG A 64 11.81 10.15 -8.17
N GLU A 65 11.16 9.17 -7.54
CA GLU A 65 9.90 8.59 -8.01
C GLU A 65 8.82 9.66 -8.17
N MET A 66 8.65 10.54 -7.16
CA MET A 66 7.71 11.66 -7.25
C MET A 66 8.08 12.65 -8.36
N SER A 67 9.37 12.95 -8.54
CA SER A 67 9.85 13.83 -9.63
C SER A 67 9.69 13.21 -11.02
N ALA A 68 9.54 11.89 -11.13
CA ALA A 68 9.30 11.19 -12.38
C ALA A 68 7.80 11.09 -12.75
N LEU A 69 6.88 11.48 -11.86
CA LEU A 69 5.44 11.52 -12.13
C LEU A 69 5.02 12.63 -13.12
N PRO A 70 5.52 13.89 -13.05
CA PRO A 70 5.17 14.94 -13.99
C PRO A 70 5.36 14.58 -15.48
N PRO A 71 6.50 14.04 -15.94
CA PRO A 71 6.64 13.66 -17.35
C PRO A 71 5.70 12.51 -17.74
N LYS A 72 5.34 11.63 -16.81
CA LYS A 72 4.39 10.53 -17.07
C LYS A 72 2.95 11.04 -17.20
N ILE A 73 2.60 12.09 -16.45
CA ILE A 73 1.30 12.77 -16.58
C ILE A 73 1.19 13.49 -17.93
N GLU A 74 2.26 14.18 -18.36
CA GLU A 74 2.29 14.88 -19.65
C GLU A 74 2.19 13.90 -20.85
N GLN A 75 2.83 12.73 -20.74
CA GLN A 75 2.67 11.62 -21.70
C GLN A 75 1.23 11.09 -21.75
N LEU A 76 0.55 10.97 -20.61
CA LEU A 76 -0.84 10.52 -20.57
C LEU A 76 -1.81 11.59 -21.10
N GLN A 77 -1.52 12.88 -20.86
CA GLN A 77 -2.31 14.00 -21.40
C GLN A 77 -2.19 14.09 -22.92
N SER A 78 -0.98 13.90 -23.47
CA SER A 78 -0.77 13.86 -24.93
C SER A 78 -1.41 12.64 -25.59
N LEU A 79 -1.42 11.47 -24.94
CA LEU A 79 -2.15 10.30 -25.44
C LEU A 79 -3.67 10.51 -25.41
N ALA A 80 -4.18 11.13 -24.33
CA ALA A 80 -5.59 11.46 -24.21
C ALA A 80 -6.05 12.47 -25.27
N SER A 81 -5.23 13.48 -25.59
CA SER A 81 -5.55 14.43 -26.65
C SER A 81 -5.61 13.74 -28.02
N TYR A 82 -4.69 12.82 -28.31
CA TYR A 82 -4.71 12.03 -29.55
C TYR A 82 -5.97 11.16 -29.66
N VAL A 83 -6.35 10.47 -28.59
CA VAL A 83 -7.56 9.64 -28.55
C VAL A 83 -8.82 10.49 -28.75
N ASN A 84 -8.90 11.66 -28.13
CA ASN A 84 -10.03 12.57 -28.29
C ASN A 84 -10.16 13.10 -29.73
N VAL A 85 -9.03 13.39 -30.39
CA VAL A 85 -9.02 13.77 -31.82
C VAL A 85 -9.47 12.61 -32.71
N ALA A 86 -9.01 11.39 -32.45
CA ALA A 86 -9.44 10.20 -33.19
C ALA A 86 -10.95 9.92 -32.99
N LEU A 87 -11.45 10.10 -31.76
CA LEU A 87 -12.87 9.95 -31.43
C LEU A 87 -13.73 11.01 -32.12
N ALA A 88 -13.29 12.27 -32.13
CA ALA A 88 -13.99 13.36 -32.82
C ALA A 88 -14.11 13.08 -34.34
N LYS A 89 -13.02 12.63 -34.97
CA LYS A 89 -13.02 12.21 -36.38
C LYS A 89 -13.98 11.04 -36.66
N ALA A 90 -14.05 10.06 -35.74
CA ALA A 90 -14.97 8.94 -35.85
C ALA A 90 -16.45 9.35 -35.63
N VAL A 91 -16.70 10.36 -34.80
CA VAL A 91 -18.04 10.93 -34.56
C VAL A 91 -18.51 11.74 -35.77
N GLU A 92 -17.63 12.53 -36.39
CA GLU A 92 -17.94 13.23 -37.65
C GLU A 92 -18.20 12.24 -38.81
N ALA A 93 -17.44 11.15 -38.89
CA ALA A 93 -17.69 10.07 -39.84
C ALA A 93 -19.03 9.34 -39.60
N LYS A 94 -19.60 9.39 -38.38
CA LYS A 94 -20.93 8.85 -38.07
C LYS A 94 -22.08 9.84 -38.34
N LYS A 95 -21.80 11.15 -38.41
CA LYS A 95 -22.82 12.19 -38.64
C LYS A 95 -23.32 12.25 -40.10
N SER A 96 -22.61 11.61 -41.03
CA SER A 96 -23.00 11.49 -42.45
C SER A 96 -23.86 10.26 -42.77
N ARG A 97 -24.15 9.40 -41.79
CA ARG A 97 -25.00 8.21 -41.99
C ARG A 97 -26.41 8.47 -41.48
N ALA A 98 -27.41 8.28 -42.34
CA ALA A 98 -28.83 8.56 -42.08
C ALA A 98 -29.35 7.93 -40.77
N PRO A 99 -30.34 8.56 -40.10
CA PRO A 99 -30.80 8.09 -38.79
C PRO A 99 -31.51 6.73 -38.89
N LEU A 100 -31.08 5.76 -38.08
CA LEU A 100 -31.92 4.61 -37.74
C LEU A 100 -33.03 5.03 -36.75
N PRO A 101 -34.18 4.34 -36.76
CA PRO A 101 -35.35 4.74 -35.99
C PRO A 101 -35.09 4.68 -34.48
N THR A 102 -35.52 5.74 -33.78
CA THR A 102 -35.47 5.84 -32.32
C THR A 102 -36.54 4.97 -31.65
N PRO A 103 -36.24 4.28 -30.55
CA PRO A 103 -37.27 3.81 -29.63
C PRO A 103 -37.73 4.96 -28.73
N LYS A 104 -39.02 4.95 -28.40
CA LYS A 104 -39.72 5.94 -27.55
C LYS A 104 -39.12 6.02 -26.14
N PRO A 105 -39.19 7.19 -25.48
CA PRO A 105 -38.75 7.37 -24.09
C PRO A 105 -39.81 6.79 -23.14
N GLY A 106 -39.38 5.98 -22.19
CA GLY A 106 -40.25 5.49 -21.12
C GLY A 106 -40.34 3.98 -21.05
N GLN A 107 -39.24 3.33 -20.67
CA GLN A 107 -39.26 2.11 -19.89
C GLN A 107 -38.00 2.16 -19.01
N ALA A 108 -38.22 2.25 -17.69
CA ALA A 108 -37.17 2.02 -16.72
C ALA A 108 -36.54 0.67 -17.05
N VAL A 109 -35.24 0.67 -17.37
CA VAL A 109 -34.49 -0.58 -17.49
C VAL A 109 -34.68 -1.36 -16.19
N PRO A 110 -35.27 -2.55 -16.21
CA PRO A 110 -35.29 -3.42 -15.06
C PRO A 110 -33.82 -3.75 -14.77
N PHE A 111 -33.32 -3.34 -13.60
CA PHE A 111 -32.08 -3.88 -13.07
C PHE A 111 -32.36 -5.33 -12.63
N ALA A 112 -32.38 -6.22 -13.62
CA ALA A 112 -32.09 -7.63 -13.48
C ALA A 112 -30.72 -7.77 -14.17
N GLU A 113 -29.62 -7.91 -13.45
CA GLU A 113 -29.22 -9.19 -12.86
C GLU A 113 -28.61 -9.01 -11.46
N ALA A 114 -29.41 -9.36 -10.44
CA ALA A 114 -28.98 -9.56 -9.07
C ALA A 114 -28.26 -10.92 -8.89
N ALA A 115 -27.20 -11.19 -9.67
CA ALA A 115 -26.50 -12.48 -9.60
C ALA A 115 -24.98 -12.41 -9.40
N ASN A 116 -24.31 -11.26 -9.48
CA ASN A 116 -22.85 -11.22 -9.26
C ASN A 116 -22.35 -9.90 -8.65
N THR A 117 -22.64 -9.67 -7.36
CA THR A 117 -22.18 -8.48 -6.63
C THR A 117 -20.86 -8.75 -5.89
N GLY A 118 -20.15 -9.83 -6.19
CA GLY A 118 -18.94 -10.24 -5.50
C GLY A 118 -17.93 -10.89 -6.44
N ILE A 119 -16.91 -11.52 -5.87
CA ILE A 119 -15.90 -12.27 -6.63
C ILE A 119 -16.32 -13.73 -6.81
N ALA A 120 -15.91 -14.31 -7.92
CA ALA A 120 -16.11 -15.73 -8.21
C ALA A 120 -15.24 -16.63 -7.31
N TYR A 121 -15.73 -17.84 -7.08
CA TYR A 121 -14.94 -18.90 -6.43
C TYR A 121 -13.72 -19.28 -7.26
N ILE A 122 -12.74 -19.88 -6.60
CA ILE A 122 -11.53 -20.42 -7.21
C ILE A 122 -11.69 -21.93 -7.40
N THR A 123 -11.34 -22.41 -8.58
CA THR A 123 -11.31 -23.86 -8.87
C THR A 123 -10.04 -24.51 -8.32
N LYS A 124 -10.02 -25.84 -8.21
CA LYS A 124 -8.83 -26.55 -7.71
C LYS A 124 -7.63 -26.33 -8.63
N GLU A 125 -7.87 -26.31 -9.94
CA GLU A 125 -6.86 -26.09 -10.96
C GLU A 125 -6.26 -24.68 -10.84
N GLU A 126 -7.10 -23.65 -10.72
CA GLU A 126 -6.64 -22.27 -10.50
C GLU A 126 -5.80 -22.16 -9.22
N PHE A 127 -6.20 -22.86 -8.15
CA PHE A 127 -5.48 -22.85 -6.88
C PHE A 127 -4.13 -23.58 -6.93
N GLU A 128 -4.00 -24.63 -7.73
CA GLU A 128 -2.74 -25.35 -7.92
C GLU A 128 -1.65 -24.44 -8.51
N HIS A 129 -2.03 -23.57 -9.43
CA HIS A 129 -1.14 -22.59 -10.07
C HIS A 129 -0.68 -21.47 -9.12
N VAL A 130 -1.38 -21.24 -8.01
CA VAL A 130 -0.95 -20.26 -7.00
C VAL A 130 0.37 -20.72 -6.37
N PRO A 131 1.41 -19.87 -6.28
CA PRO A 131 2.68 -20.25 -5.66
C PRO A 131 2.55 -20.69 -4.19
N LYS A 132 3.33 -21.71 -3.79
CA LYS A 132 3.27 -22.32 -2.43
C LYS A 132 3.47 -21.30 -1.31
N TYR A 133 4.36 -20.32 -1.51
CA TYR A 133 4.61 -19.27 -0.51
C TYR A 133 3.39 -18.36 -0.28
N MET A 134 2.49 -18.21 -1.25
CA MET A 134 1.25 -17.43 -1.13
C MET A 134 0.14 -18.27 -0.46
N LYS A 135 0.04 -19.55 -0.82
CA LYS A 135 -0.96 -20.48 -0.28
C LYS A 135 -0.77 -20.74 1.23
N GLY A 136 0.48 -20.81 1.67
CA GLY A 136 0.79 -21.22 3.05
C GLY A 136 0.18 -22.59 3.36
N ARG A 137 -0.73 -22.64 4.35
CA ARG A 137 -1.48 -23.85 4.74
C ARG A 137 -2.96 -23.82 4.31
N GLN A 138 -3.34 -22.86 3.45
CA GLN A 138 -4.73 -22.71 3.02
C GLN A 138 -5.14 -23.83 2.06
N THR A 139 -6.43 -24.17 2.08
CA THR A 139 -7.04 -25.07 1.10
C THR A 139 -8.04 -24.31 0.24
N VAL A 140 -8.38 -24.85 -0.93
CA VAL A 140 -9.41 -24.31 -1.82
C VAL A 140 -10.72 -24.09 -1.08
N ASP A 141 -11.12 -25.05 -0.25
CA ASP A 141 -12.39 -24.97 0.50
C ASP A 141 -12.38 -23.84 1.52
N VAL A 142 -11.27 -23.64 2.25
CA VAL A 142 -11.14 -22.51 3.18
C VAL A 142 -11.20 -21.20 2.41
N LEU A 143 -10.52 -21.13 1.26
CA LEU A 143 -10.45 -19.94 0.44
C LEU A 143 -11.82 -19.56 -0.15
N ASN A 144 -12.59 -20.54 -0.63
CA ASN A 144 -13.95 -20.32 -1.13
C ASN A 144 -14.92 -19.91 0.00
N ARG A 145 -14.75 -20.41 1.22
CA ARG A 145 -15.49 -19.87 2.38
C ARG A 145 -15.08 -18.43 2.71
N CYS A 146 -13.83 -18.05 2.51
CA CYS A 146 -13.42 -16.64 2.63
C CYS A 146 -14.06 -15.77 1.53
N VAL A 147 -14.20 -16.30 0.31
CA VAL A 147 -14.96 -15.65 -0.77
C VAL A 147 -16.40 -15.38 -0.34
N ASP A 148 -17.07 -16.31 0.35
CA ASP A 148 -18.42 -16.08 0.88
C ASP A 148 -18.47 -14.90 1.86
N VAL A 149 -17.52 -14.83 2.78
CA VAL A 149 -17.43 -13.74 3.77
C VAL A 149 -17.21 -12.40 3.06
N PHE A 150 -16.32 -12.38 2.07
CA PHE A 150 -16.06 -11.20 1.26
C PHE A 150 -17.31 -10.77 0.48
N ASN A 151 -17.96 -11.69 -0.23
CA ASN A 151 -19.16 -11.41 -1.01
C ASN A 151 -20.33 -10.91 -0.14
N LYS A 152 -20.47 -11.45 1.08
CA LYS A 152 -21.42 -10.93 2.08
C LYS A 152 -21.09 -9.51 2.54
N ALA A 153 -19.81 -9.15 2.66
CA ALA A 153 -19.40 -7.78 2.98
C ALA A 153 -19.75 -6.82 1.84
N VAL A 154 -19.46 -7.19 0.58
CA VAL A 154 -19.80 -6.37 -0.59
C VAL A 154 -21.31 -6.22 -0.73
N ALA A 155 -22.06 -7.32 -0.68
CA ALA A 155 -23.52 -7.29 -0.75
C ALA A 155 -24.12 -6.37 0.32
N ALA A 156 -23.73 -6.54 1.59
CA ALA A 156 -24.25 -5.72 2.67
C ALA A 156 -23.95 -4.22 2.53
N LYS A 157 -22.77 -3.86 2.01
CA LYS A 157 -22.39 -2.46 1.77
C LYS A 157 -23.25 -1.84 0.67
N TYR A 158 -23.35 -2.51 -0.48
CA TYR A 158 -24.05 -1.96 -1.64
C TYR A 158 -25.58 -2.06 -1.53
N GLU A 159 -26.12 -3.04 -0.81
CA GLU A 159 -27.52 -3.06 -0.40
C GLU A 159 -27.86 -1.85 0.48
N LEU A 160 -26.98 -1.47 1.40
CA LEU A 160 -27.21 -0.32 2.27
C LEU A 160 -27.11 1.00 1.51
N LEU A 161 -26.16 1.11 0.57
CA LEU A 161 -25.99 2.28 -0.30
C LEU A 161 -27.16 2.49 -1.26
N ALA A 162 -27.81 1.41 -1.70
CA ALA A 162 -28.96 1.47 -2.61
C ALA A 162 -30.26 1.92 -1.93
N ARG A 163 -30.37 1.80 -0.60
CA ARG A 163 -31.59 2.18 0.13
C ARG A 163 -31.80 3.70 0.14
N PRO A 164 -33.02 4.18 -0.11
CA PRO A 164 -33.36 5.60 0.05
C PRO A 164 -33.14 6.09 1.49
N LYS A 165 -32.78 7.37 1.66
CA LYS A 165 -32.57 7.99 2.98
C LYS A 165 -33.75 7.80 3.92
N ALA A 166 -34.98 7.85 3.40
CA ALA A 166 -36.21 7.68 4.18
C ALA A 166 -36.34 6.29 4.84
N GLN A 167 -35.61 5.27 4.34
CA GLN A 167 -35.66 3.89 4.86
C GLN A 167 -34.47 3.57 5.79
N LEU A 168 -33.57 4.52 6.04
CA LEU A 168 -32.36 4.32 6.83
C LEU A 168 -32.54 4.86 8.25
N ARG A 169 -32.21 4.03 9.25
CA ARG A 169 -32.07 4.48 10.65
C ARG A 169 -30.83 5.36 10.79
N GLU A 170 -30.75 6.16 11.85
CA GLU A 170 -29.62 7.07 12.10
C GLU A 170 -28.25 6.36 12.06
N ALA A 171 -28.13 5.21 12.74
CA ALA A 171 -26.91 4.40 12.71
C ALA A 171 -26.56 3.85 11.30
N GLN A 172 -27.59 3.54 10.49
CA GLN A 172 -27.39 3.10 9.10
C GLN A 172 -27.00 4.27 8.19
N TRP A 173 -27.58 5.44 8.43
CA TRP A 173 -27.25 6.68 7.71
C TRP A 173 -25.81 7.11 7.99
N ALA A 174 -25.34 7.04 9.23
CA ALA A 174 -23.95 7.27 9.59
C ALA A 174 -22.98 6.33 8.82
N LYS A 175 -23.32 5.04 8.71
CA LYS A 175 -22.55 4.07 7.91
C LYS A 175 -22.56 4.41 6.42
N VAL A 176 -23.70 4.76 5.86
CA VAL A 176 -23.81 5.19 4.46
C VAL A 176 -22.96 6.42 4.20
N ASN A 177 -22.95 7.38 5.11
CA ASN A 177 -22.11 8.58 4.98
C ASN A 177 -20.62 8.22 5.03
N ALA A 178 -20.22 7.32 5.93
CA ALA A 178 -18.85 6.80 5.98
C ALA A 178 -18.45 6.03 4.71
N PHE A 179 -19.36 5.24 4.12
CA PHE A 179 -19.10 4.57 2.85
C PHE A 179 -18.90 5.56 1.71
N ARG A 180 -19.67 6.65 1.67
CA ARG A 180 -19.51 7.71 0.67
C ARG A 180 -18.22 8.49 0.84
N SER A 181 -17.77 8.74 2.08
CA SER A 181 -16.49 9.40 2.33
C SER A 181 -15.28 8.53 1.96
N GLN A 182 -15.48 7.23 1.76
CA GLN A 182 -14.45 6.34 1.22
C GLN A 182 -14.38 6.38 -0.31
N GLU A 183 -15.26 7.04 -1.05
CA GLU A 183 -15.16 7.10 -2.51
C GLU A 183 -13.98 7.97 -2.96
N SER A 184 -13.36 7.61 -4.09
CA SER A 184 -12.33 8.41 -4.76
C SER A 184 -12.60 8.49 -6.26
N ASN A 185 -11.78 9.24 -7.01
CA ASN A 185 -11.92 9.28 -8.48
C ASN A 185 -11.69 7.90 -9.13
N GLU A 186 -10.90 7.04 -8.50
CA GLU A 186 -10.53 5.71 -9.00
C GLU A 186 -11.57 4.63 -8.68
N THR A 187 -12.50 4.89 -7.76
CA THR A 187 -13.56 3.94 -7.38
C THR A 187 -14.86 4.15 -8.15
N LYS A 188 -14.93 5.18 -9.00
CA LYS A 188 -16.12 5.48 -9.79
C LYS A 188 -16.50 4.29 -10.66
N GLY A 189 -17.73 3.80 -10.45
CA GLY A 189 -18.28 2.67 -11.21
C GLY A 189 -17.79 1.29 -10.78
N VAL A 190 -16.99 1.20 -9.71
CA VAL A 190 -16.42 -0.07 -9.24
C VAL A 190 -16.92 -0.38 -7.83
N LYS A 191 -17.32 -1.65 -7.60
CA LYS A 191 -17.71 -2.10 -6.26
C LYS A 191 -16.48 -2.44 -5.44
N PHE A 192 -16.36 -1.89 -4.22
CA PHE A 192 -15.24 -2.15 -3.32
C PHE A 192 -15.66 -2.22 -1.86
N VAL A 193 -14.83 -2.89 -1.07
CA VAL A 193 -14.92 -2.92 0.40
C VAL A 193 -13.58 -2.55 1.01
N VAL A 194 -13.58 -2.02 2.22
CA VAL A 194 -12.35 -1.81 3.01
C VAL A 194 -12.18 -2.93 4.05
N GLU A 195 -11.01 -3.02 4.67
CA GLU A 195 -10.72 -4.07 5.67
C GLU A 195 -11.77 -4.12 6.79
N GLY A 196 -12.20 -2.96 7.29
CA GLY A 196 -13.23 -2.86 8.33
C GLY A 196 -14.58 -3.46 7.93
N ASP A 197 -14.95 -3.34 6.65
CA ASP A 197 -16.22 -3.88 6.13
C ASP A 197 -16.20 -5.41 6.18
N ILE A 198 -15.06 -6.02 5.82
CA ILE A 198 -14.85 -7.47 5.80
C ILE A 198 -14.83 -8.00 7.23
N ARG A 199 -13.99 -7.40 8.10
CA ARG A 199 -13.83 -7.82 9.49
C ARG A 199 -15.14 -7.71 10.28
N SER A 200 -16.00 -6.75 9.94
CA SER A 200 -17.31 -6.61 10.58
C SER A 200 -18.24 -7.82 10.40
N LYS A 201 -17.97 -8.68 9.41
CA LYS A 201 -18.72 -9.93 9.18
C LYS A 201 -18.24 -11.09 10.05
N GLY A 202 -17.06 -10.96 10.65
CA GLY A 202 -16.44 -12.00 11.48
C GLY A 202 -16.11 -13.29 10.70
N GLY A 203 -15.79 -14.35 11.44
CA GLY A 203 -15.46 -15.65 10.87
C GLY A 203 -14.02 -15.73 10.36
N LEU A 204 -13.84 -16.29 9.16
CA LEU A 204 -12.50 -16.61 8.62
C LEU A 204 -11.64 -15.40 8.26
N LEU A 205 -12.24 -14.20 8.15
CA LEU A 205 -11.57 -12.95 7.79
C LEU A 205 -11.71 -11.89 8.90
N ASP A 206 -11.66 -12.32 10.16
CA ASP A 206 -11.79 -11.48 11.36
C ASP A 206 -10.53 -10.68 11.72
N THR A 207 -9.36 -11.16 11.27
CA THR A 207 -8.05 -10.52 11.50
C THR A 207 -7.46 -9.89 10.24
N ALA A 208 -6.69 -8.82 10.42
CA ALA A 208 -5.96 -8.15 9.33
C ALA A 208 -5.04 -9.12 8.56
N LYS A 209 -4.40 -10.05 9.29
CA LYS A 209 -3.53 -11.08 8.69
C LYS A 209 -4.32 -12.04 7.78
N ALA A 210 -5.51 -12.47 8.21
CA ALA A 210 -6.36 -13.32 7.40
C ALA A 210 -6.86 -12.60 6.13
N VAL A 211 -7.30 -11.34 6.27
CA VAL A 211 -7.69 -10.48 5.13
C VAL A 211 -6.53 -10.33 4.15
N ASN A 212 -5.32 -9.99 4.63
CA ASN A 212 -4.15 -9.83 3.77
C ASN A 212 -3.78 -11.14 3.04
N SER A 213 -3.77 -12.27 3.75
CA SER A 213 -3.49 -13.58 3.13
C SER A 213 -4.50 -13.91 2.03
N PHE A 214 -5.79 -13.62 2.27
CA PHE A 214 -6.85 -13.83 1.29
C PHE A 214 -6.71 -12.91 0.08
N VAL A 215 -6.54 -11.61 0.29
CA VAL A 215 -6.41 -10.61 -0.78
C VAL A 215 -5.21 -10.90 -1.67
N VAL A 216 -4.08 -11.30 -1.10
CA VAL A 216 -2.87 -11.65 -1.86
C VAL A 216 -3.13 -12.78 -2.86
N ILE A 217 -3.85 -13.83 -2.45
CA ILE A 217 -4.22 -14.94 -3.34
C ILE A 217 -5.27 -14.49 -4.36
N MET A 218 -6.31 -13.78 -3.94
CA MET A 218 -7.37 -13.30 -4.84
C MET A 218 -6.85 -12.34 -5.92
N ARG A 219 -5.85 -11.51 -5.59
CA ARG A 219 -5.16 -10.64 -6.55
C ARG A 219 -4.38 -11.45 -7.57
N HIS A 220 -3.68 -12.50 -7.13
CA HIS A 220 -2.97 -13.41 -8.03
C HIS A 220 -3.91 -14.10 -9.02
N CYS A 221 -5.08 -14.53 -8.54
CA CYS A 221 -6.12 -15.16 -9.38
C CYS A 221 -6.94 -14.14 -10.18
N GLY A 222 -6.59 -12.85 -10.18
CA GLY A 222 -7.27 -11.83 -10.98
C GLY A 222 -8.72 -11.53 -10.55
N ARG A 223 -9.09 -11.81 -9.30
CA ARG A 223 -10.45 -11.56 -8.78
C ARG A 223 -10.61 -10.22 -8.08
N LEU A 224 -9.52 -9.68 -7.52
CA LEU A 224 -9.52 -8.42 -6.78
C LEU A 224 -8.44 -7.46 -7.28
N ARG A 225 -8.73 -6.16 -7.18
CA ARG A 225 -7.75 -5.08 -7.31
C ARG A 225 -7.68 -4.29 -6.02
N GLU A 226 -6.48 -3.83 -5.69
CA GLU A 226 -6.24 -2.95 -4.54
C GLU A 226 -6.11 -1.50 -5.01
N ILE A 227 -6.93 -0.61 -4.47
CA ILE A 227 -6.92 0.83 -4.75
C ILE A 227 -6.54 1.55 -3.46
N ARG A 228 -5.40 2.23 -3.46
CA ARG A 228 -4.86 2.95 -2.30
C ARG A 228 -5.01 4.45 -2.50
N GLY A 229 -5.54 5.14 -1.49
CA GLY A 229 -5.61 6.60 -1.52
C GLY A 229 -6.46 7.16 -0.38
N GLN A 230 -6.18 8.41 0.01
CA GLN A 230 -6.92 9.12 1.07
C GLN A 230 -7.00 8.34 2.40
N GLY A 231 -5.93 7.62 2.77
CA GLY A 231 -5.89 6.82 3.99
C GLY A 231 -6.70 5.51 3.97
N PHE A 232 -7.31 5.15 2.84
CA PHE A 232 -8.05 3.90 2.68
C PHE A 232 -7.35 2.95 1.70
N VAL A 233 -7.36 1.67 2.06
CA VAL A 233 -7.06 0.54 1.17
C VAL A 233 -8.39 -0.11 0.78
N ARG A 234 -8.71 -0.07 -0.51
CA ARG A 234 -9.98 -0.52 -1.05
C ARG A 234 -9.76 -1.79 -1.88
N PHE A 235 -10.50 -2.83 -1.55
CA PHE A 235 -10.50 -4.09 -2.29
C PHE A 235 -11.66 -4.06 -3.27
N ALA A 236 -11.33 -3.73 -4.51
CA ALA A 236 -12.26 -3.61 -5.63
C ALA A 236 -12.49 -4.97 -6.31
N VAL A 237 -13.76 -5.29 -6.56
CA VAL A 237 -14.19 -6.45 -7.34
C VAL A 237 -13.87 -6.19 -8.82
N MET A 238 -13.23 -7.16 -9.48
CA MET A 238 -12.94 -7.13 -10.92
C MET A 238 -13.98 -7.92 -11.72
#